data_AF-K9DZ88-F1
#
_entry.id   AF-K9DZ88-F1
#
_cell.length_a   1.000
_cell.length_b   1.000
_cell.length_c   1.000
_cell.angle_alpha   90.00
_cell.angle_beta   90.00
_cell.angle_gamma   90.00
#
_symmetry.space_group_name_H-M   'P 1'
#
loop_
_entity.id
_entity.type
_entity.pdbx_description
1 polymer ?
#
loop_
_entity_poly.entity_id
_entity_poly.type
_entity_poly.pdbx_seq_one_letter_code
_entity_poly.pdbx_strand_id
1 'polypeptide(L)'
;MKTIKDKLITPGQMKALHATFRTLRMNDEARHDCIYSFTGGRTQSSKDLTLREAQQLLEKLNPMDDKAREMQRREAQMVFRDIYRLSFLIPQLNQGFTSDNEEEYQMNVAKLNVWARKYTKARKDVTRMALWELQETKKQLEAFMRREERKTKK
;
A
#
# COMPACT_ATOMS: atom_id res chain seq x y z
N MET A 1 31.61 6.12 -24.91
CA MET A 1 30.60 6.17 -23.82
C MET A 1 30.70 7.53 -23.13
N LYS A 2 29.65 8.35 -23.13
CA LYS A 2 29.65 9.63 -22.41
C LYS A 2 29.40 9.33 -20.92
N THR A 3 30.42 9.48 -20.09
CA THR A 3 30.29 9.50 -18.63
C THR A 3 29.41 10.69 -18.26
N ILE A 4 28.15 10.43 -17.89
CA ILE A 4 27.31 11.43 -17.24
C ILE A 4 28.03 11.72 -15.92
N LYS A 5 28.63 12.91 -15.78
CA LYS A 5 29.10 13.38 -14.47
C LYS A 5 27.89 13.34 -13.55
N ASP A 6 27.90 12.44 -12.57
CA ASP A 6 26.86 12.40 -11.57
C ASP A 6 26.83 13.75 -10.86
N LYS A 7 25.75 14.49 -11.09
CA LYS A 7 25.57 15.81 -10.49
C LYS A 7 25.55 15.63 -8.99
N LEU A 8 26.33 16.45 -8.28
CA LEU A 8 26.29 16.50 -6.83
C LEU A 8 24.90 16.94 -6.35
N ILE A 9 24.61 16.61 -5.09
CA ILE A 9 23.39 17.02 -4.39
C ILE A 9 23.11 18.52 -4.51
N THR A 10 21.83 18.87 -4.67
CA THR A 10 21.39 20.27 -4.71
C THR A 10 21.22 20.86 -3.31
N PRO A 11 21.33 22.20 -3.13
CA PRO A 11 21.05 22.85 -1.85
C PRO A 11 19.65 22.54 -1.27
N GLY A 12 18.64 22.37 -2.14
CA GLY A 12 17.29 21.99 -1.73
C GLY A 12 17.22 20.58 -1.14
N GLN A 13 17.85 19.61 -1.79
CA GLN A 13 17.94 18.23 -1.29
C GLN A 13 18.75 18.13 0.00
N MET A 14 19.85 18.90 0.09
CA MET A 14 20.65 18.99 1.31
C MET A 14 19.80 19.48 2.50
N LYS A 15 19.04 20.57 2.29
CA LYS A 15 18.13 21.11 3.31
C LYS A 15 17.06 20.09 3.70
N ALA A 16 16.50 19.37 2.73
CA ALA A 16 15.53 18.31 2.98
C ALA A 16 16.14 17.16 3.81
N LEU A 17 17.34 16.69 3.47
CA LEU A 17 18.02 15.61 4.22
C LEU A 17 18.27 16.02 5.66
N HIS A 18 18.77 17.24 5.89
CA HIS A 18 18.98 17.76 7.24
C HIS A 18 17.68 17.85 8.04
N ALA A 19 16.57 18.27 7.41
CA ALA A 19 15.26 18.30 8.06
C ALA A 19 14.77 16.88 8.40
N THR A 20 14.95 15.92 7.49
CA THR A 20 14.59 14.50 7.71
C THR A 20 15.40 13.88 8.83
N PHE A 21 16.73 14.05 8.85
CA PHE A 21 17.59 13.55 9.93
C PHE A 21 17.20 14.12 11.30
N ARG A 22 16.85 15.41 11.36
CA ARG A 22 16.34 16.05 12.59
C ARG A 22 15.00 15.47 13.02
N THR A 23 14.09 15.24 12.07
CA THR A 23 12.77 14.63 12.34
C THR A 23 12.92 13.22 12.90
N LEU A 24 13.88 12.45 12.37
CA LEU A 24 14.22 11.10 12.83
C LEU A 24 15.09 11.08 14.09
N ARG A 25 15.46 12.25 14.64
CA ARG A 25 16.34 12.40 15.81
C ARG A 25 17.69 11.67 15.67
N MET A 26 18.22 11.60 14.45
CA MET A 26 19.54 11.03 14.19
C MET A 26 20.62 11.99 14.69
N ASN A 27 21.56 11.48 15.48
CA ASN A 27 22.77 12.21 15.85
C ASN A 27 23.79 12.17 14.68
N ASP A 28 24.91 12.87 14.83
CA ASP A 28 25.90 13.02 13.76
C ASP A 28 26.56 11.69 13.35
N GLU A 29 26.82 10.80 14.31
CA GLU A 29 27.37 9.47 14.07
C GLU A 29 26.39 8.59 13.29
N ALA A 30 25.14 8.48 13.76
CA ALA A 30 24.09 7.72 13.09
C ALA A 30 23.79 8.25 11.67
N ARG A 31 23.90 9.57 11.46
CA ARG A 31 23.78 10.18 10.12
C ARG A 31 24.91 9.71 9.21
N HIS A 32 26.15 9.78 9.67
CA HIS A 32 27.32 9.38 8.88
C HIS A 32 27.28 7.88 8.54
N ASP A 33 26.93 7.03 9.51
CA ASP A 33 26.78 5.59 9.29
C ASP A 33 25.66 5.24 8.32
N CYS A 34 24.54 5.97 8.40
CA CYS A 34 23.42 5.83 7.47
C CYS A 34 23.85 6.15 6.03
N ILE A 35 24.57 7.26 5.82
CA ILE A 35 25.07 7.68 4.50
C ILE A 35 26.13 6.71 3.98
N TYR A 36 27.05 6.27 4.84
CA TYR A 36 28.08 5.30 4.49
C TYR A 36 27.47 3.98 4.02
N SER A 37 26.55 3.44 4.81
CA SER A 37 25.86 2.19 4.50
C SER A 37 25.00 2.32 3.24
N PHE A 38 24.31 3.46 3.06
CA PHE A 38 23.47 3.71 1.88
C PHE A 38 24.28 3.80 0.59
N THR A 39 25.47 4.41 0.63
CA THR A 39 26.33 4.60 -0.54
C THR A 39 27.28 3.44 -0.80
N GLY A 40 27.14 2.32 -0.08
CA GLY A 40 28.05 1.17 -0.20
C GLY A 40 29.49 1.51 0.23
N GLY A 41 29.65 2.41 1.19
CA GLY A 41 30.93 2.82 1.76
C GLY A 41 31.64 3.96 1.02
N ARG A 42 30.99 4.58 0.02
CA ARG A 42 31.61 5.63 -0.81
C ARG A 42 31.84 6.94 -0.06
N THR A 43 30.92 7.35 0.81
CA THR A 43 31.04 8.59 1.60
C THR A 43 30.23 8.53 2.88
N GLN A 44 30.63 9.31 3.89
CA GLN A 44 29.87 9.59 5.12
C GLN A 44 29.20 10.97 5.10
N SER A 45 29.51 11.80 4.11
CA SER A 45 29.10 13.19 4.05
C SER A 45 27.89 13.38 3.14
N SER A 46 26.88 14.08 3.63
CA SER A 46 25.71 14.44 2.82
C SER A 46 26.09 15.30 1.60
N LYS A 47 27.25 16.00 1.64
CA LYS A 47 27.71 16.87 0.54
C LYS A 47 28.24 16.10 -0.66
N ASP A 48 28.70 14.86 -0.42
CA ASP A 48 29.30 14.03 -1.46
C ASP A 48 28.29 13.02 -2.02
N LEU A 49 27.02 13.14 -1.64
CA LEU A 49 25.93 12.45 -2.28
C LEU A 49 25.72 13.00 -3.69
N THR A 50 25.49 12.10 -4.63
CA THR A 50 24.95 12.45 -5.93
C THR A 50 23.49 12.88 -5.79
N LEU A 51 22.99 13.61 -6.77
CA LEU A 51 21.60 14.04 -6.86
C LEU A 51 20.64 12.85 -6.75
N ARG A 52 20.97 11.71 -7.38
CA ARG A 52 20.15 10.49 -7.37
C ARG A 52 20.15 9.81 -6.00
N GLU A 53 21.33 9.61 -5.41
CA GLU A 53 21.43 9.02 -4.07
C GLU A 53 20.70 9.88 -3.03
N ALA A 54 20.79 11.21 -3.13
CA ALA A 54 20.06 12.11 -2.23
C ALA A 54 18.54 11.97 -2.38
N GLN A 55 18.01 11.80 -3.60
CA GLN A 55 16.58 11.54 -3.81
C GLN A 55 16.17 10.20 -3.19
N GLN A 56 16.89 9.14 -3.52
CA GLN A 56 16.58 7.79 -3.04
C GLN A 56 16.69 7.69 -1.52
N LEU A 57 17.68 8.35 -0.92
CA LEU A 57 17.84 8.40 0.54
C LEU A 57 16.70 9.18 1.19
N LEU A 58 16.26 10.32 0.60
CA LEU A 58 15.10 11.06 1.08
C LEU A 58 13.81 10.24 1.02
N GLU A 59 13.57 9.53 -0.09
CA GLU A 59 12.43 8.62 -0.24
C GLU A 59 12.46 7.50 0.81
N LYS A 60 13.63 6.90 1.03
CA LYS A 60 13.82 5.83 2.01
C LYS A 60 13.64 6.31 3.45
N LEU A 61 14.02 7.54 3.75
CA LEU A 61 13.97 8.11 5.10
C LEU A 61 12.68 8.88 5.41
N ASN A 62 11.74 9.04 4.47
CA ASN A 62 10.56 9.88 4.66
C ASN A 62 9.50 9.23 5.57
N PRO A 63 9.37 9.64 6.85
CA PRO A 63 8.43 9.02 7.77
C PRO A 63 6.97 9.40 7.48
N MET A 64 6.74 10.50 6.75
CA MET A 64 5.38 10.86 6.32
C MET A 64 4.86 9.88 5.27
N ASP A 65 5.74 9.35 4.42
CA ASP A 65 5.35 8.35 3.43
C ASP A 65 5.08 6.99 4.09
N ASP A 66 5.85 6.60 5.11
CA ASP A 66 5.56 5.40 5.91
C ASP A 66 4.20 5.48 6.61
N LYS A 67 3.91 6.60 7.30
CA LYS A 67 2.62 6.79 7.96
C LYS A 67 1.46 6.82 6.97
N ALA A 68 1.64 7.47 5.81
CA ALA A 68 0.63 7.49 4.75
C ALA A 68 0.40 6.10 4.17
N ARG A 69 1.47 5.34 3.89
CA ARG A 69 1.40 3.95 3.42
C ARG A 69 0.71 3.05 4.44
N GLU A 70 1.01 3.20 5.72
CA GLU A 70 0.37 2.43 6.79
C GLU A 70 -1.11 2.78 6.93
N MET A 71 -1.46 4.07 6.85
CA MET A 71 -2.86 4.51 6.84
C MET A 71 -3.63 3.93 5.65
N GLN A 72 -3.06 3.97 4.45
CA GLN A 72 -3.67 3.37 3.25
C GLN A 72 -3.82 1.85 3.39
N ARG A 73 -2.83 1.14 3.95
CA ARG A 73 -2.93 -0.31 4.22
C ARG A 73 -4.04 -0.62 5.21
N ARG A 74 -4.13 0.14 6.30
CA ARG A 74 -5.19 -0.01 7.31
C ARG A 74 -6.56 0.26 6.71
N GLU A 75 -6.69 1.29 5.88
CA GLU A 75 -7.93 1.58 5.17
C GLU A 75 -8.30 0.44 4.21
N ALA A 76 -7.35 -0.08 3.44
CA ALA A 76 -7.58 -1.20 2.54
C ALA A 76 -8.08 -2.44 3.29
N GLN A 77 -7.49 -2.74 4.45
CA GLN A 77 -7.95 -3.83 5.33
C GLN A 77 -9.39 -3.61 5.83
N MET A 78 -9.73 -2.38 6.22
CA MET A 78 -11.10 -2.05 6.66
C MET A 78 -12.11 -2.22 5.53
N VAL A 79 -11.80 -1.72 4.33
CA VAL A 79 -12.67 -1.87 3.14
C VAL A 79 -12.81 -3.34 2.75
N PHE A 80 -11.71 -4.10 2.76
CA PHE A 80 -11.76 -5.54 2.50
C PHE A 80 -12.66 -6.27 3.51
N ARG A 81 -12.54 -5.95 4.81
CA ARG A 81 -13.40 -6.52 5.86
C ARG A 81 -14.88 -6.22 5.61
N ASP A 82 -15.20 -5.02 5.16
CA ASP A 82 -16.58 -4.65 4.81
C ASP A 82 -17.07 -5.47 3.61
N ILE A 83 -16.28 -5.58 2.54
CA ILE A 83 -16.61 -6.42 1.37
C ILE A 83 -16.84 -7.87 1.81
N TYR A 84 -15.95 -8.40 2.65
CA TYR A 84 -16.06 -9.75 3.19
C TYR A 84 -17.37 -9.92 3.95
N ARG A 85 -17.73 -9.02 4.87
CA ARG A 85 -19.01 -9.07 5.61
C ARG A 85 -20.22 -8.97 4.68
N LEU A 86 -20.20 -8.06 3.71
CA LEU A 86 -21.30 -7.90 2.75
C LEU A 86 -21.54 -9.17 1.93
N SER A 87 -20.50 -9.96 1.65
CA SER A 87 -20.65 -11.20 0.90
C SER A 87 -21.54 -12.25 1.60
N PHE A 88 -21.65 -12.21 2.93
CA PHE A 88 -22.53 -13.09 3.70
C PHE A 88 -24.02 -12.69 3.62
N LEU A 89 -24.31 -11.50 3.12
CA LEU A 89 -25.68 -11.05 2.88
C LEU A 89 -26.20 -11.45 1.50
N ILE A 90 -25.35 -12.06 0.67
CA ILE A 90 -25.67 -12.34 -0.73
C ILE A 90 -25.83 -13.87 -0.91
N PRO A 91 -27.03 -14.35 -1.30
CA PRO A 91 -27.32 -15.78 -1.47
C PRO A 91 -26.34 -16.51 -2.39
N GLN A 92 -25.97 -15.88 -3.51
CA GLN A 92 -25.05 -16.46 -4.50
C GLN A 92 -23.56 -16.39 -4.09
N LEU A 93 -23.25 -15.92 -2.88
CA LEU A 93 -21.89 -15.81 -2.36
C LEU A 93 -21.73 -16.60 -1.06
N ASN A 94 -21.66 -15.91 0.07
CA ASN A 94 -21.28 -16.49 1.35
C ASN A 94 -22.46 -16.55 2.33
N GLN A 95 -23.69 -16.25 1.90
CA GLN A 95 -24.85 -16.41 2.78
C GLN A 95 -25.02 -17.87 3.19
N GLY A 96 -25.22 -18.10 4.50
CA GLY A 96 -25.35 -19.43 5.08
C GLY A 96 -24.03 -20.16 5.30
N PHE A 97 -22.89 -19.57 4.94
CA PHE A 97 -21.57 -20.10 5.28
C PHE A 97 -21.08 -19.51 6.60
N THR A 98 -20.30 -20.30 7.33
CA THR A 98 -19.53 -19.88 8.52
C THR A 98 -18.13 -19.44 8.11
N SER A 99 -17.37 -18.90 9.05
CA SER A 99 -15.96 -18.54 8.87
C SER A 99 -15.18 -18.76 10.17
N ASP A 100 -15.47 -19.88 10.84
CA ASP A 100 -15.04 -20.11 12.22
C ASP A 100 -13.60 -20.66 12.27
N ASN A 101 -13.10 -21.16 11.16
CA ASN A 101 -11.74 -21.64 10.97
C ASN A 101 -11.10 -21.06 9.69
N GLU A 102 -9.79 -21.29 9.55
CA GLU A 102 -8.99 -20.77 8.44
C GLU A 102 -9.42 -21.35 7.09
N GLU A 103 -9.83 -22.60 7.02
CA GLU A 103 -10.24 -23.27 5.79
C GLU A 103 -11.54 -22.67 5.23
N GLU A 104 -12.53 -22.44 6.11
CA GLU A 104 -13.77 -21.75 5.78
C GLU A 104 -13.51 -20.30 5.35
N TYR A 105 -12.64 -19.60 6.09
CA TYR A 105 -12.24 -18.25 5.73
C TYR A 105 -11.65 -18.20 4.32
N GLN A 106 -10.69 -19.08 4.02
CA GLN A 106 -10.04 -19.16 2.70
C GLN A 106 -11.04 -19.52 1.59
N MET A 107 -11.97 -20.44 1.84
CA MET A 107 -13.02 -20.79 0.88
C MET A 107 -13.93 -19.60 0.58
N ASN A 108 -14.36 -18.86 1.59
CA ASN A 108 -15.20 -17.67 1.42
C ASN A 108 -14.46 -16.56 0.67
N VAL A 109 -13.15 -16.38 0.93
CA VAL A 109 -12.30 -15.47 0.16
C VAL A 109 -12.15 -15.94 -1.30
N ALA A 110 -11.99 -17.23 -1.54
CA ALA A 110 -11.89 -17.78 -2.89
C ALA A 110 -13.16 -17.54 -3.72
N LYS A 111 -14.35 -17.74 -3.12
CA LYS A 111 -15.63 -17.41 -3.75
C LYS A 111 -15.72 -15.92 -4.10
N LEU A 112 -15.34 -15.06 -3.15
CA LEU A 112 -15.30 -13.62 -3.36
C LEU A 112 -14.33 -13.23 -4.49
N ASN A 113 -13.17 -13.88 -4.59
CA ASN A 113 -12.22 -13.69 -5.69
C ASN A 113 -12.81 -14.11 -7.05
N VAL A 114 -13.49 -15.27 -7.13
CA VAL A 114 -14.17 -15.70 -8.35
C VAL A 114 -15.23 -14.67 -8.77
N TRP A 115 -16.05 -14.21 -7.82
CA TRP A 115 -17.05 -13.17 -8.07
C TRP A 115 -16.40 -11.87 -8.53
N ALA A 116 -15.34 -11.43 -7.86
CA ALA A 116 -14.65 -10.18 -8.18
C ALA A 116 -14.11 -10.20 -9.62
N ARG A 117 -13.46 -11.29 -10.03
CA ARG A 117 -12.99 -11.47 -11.41
C ARG A 117 -14.14 -11.39 -12.42
N LYS A 118 -15.31 -11.95 -12.11
CA LYS A 118 -16.45 -12.03 -13.04
C LYS A 118 -17.33 -10.78 -13.08
N TYR A 119 -17.45 -10.03 -12.00
CA TYR A 119 -18.46 -8.96 -11.89
C TYR A 119 -17.91 -7.56 -11.63
N THR A 120 -16.65 -7.43 -11.17
CA THR A 120 -16.07 -6.12 -10.89
C THR A 120 -15.34 -5.53 -12.09
N LYS A 121 -15.09 -4.21 -12.06
CA LYS A 121 -14.23 -3.53 -13.04
C LYS A 121 -12.76 -3.96 -12.94
N ALA A 122 -12.29 -4.27 -11.73
CA ALA A 122 -10.90 -4.63 -11.47
C ALA A 122 -10.51 -6.00 -12.04
N ARG A 123 -11.48 -6.91 -12.25
CA ARG A 123 -11.29 -8.23 -12.90
C ARG A 123 -10.18 -9.08 -12.27
N LYS A 124 -9.89 -8.91 -10.98
CA LYS A 124 -8.85 -9.64 -10.24
C LYS A 124 -9.29 -9.97 -8.82
N ASP A 125 -8.43 -10.68 -8.10
CA ASP A 125 -8.64 -11.09 -6.71
C ASP A 125 -8.71 -9.88 -5.78
N VAL A 126 -9.68 -9.88 -4.87
CA VAL A 126 -9.84 -8.78 -3.89
C VAL A 126 -8.62 -8.65 -2.98
N THR A 127 -7.90 -9.74 -2.73
CA THR A 127 -6.66 -9.74 -1.93
C THR A 127 -5.47 -9.07 -2.66
N ARG A 128 -5.59 -8.80 -3.97
CA ARG A 128 -4.57 -8.15 -4.81
C ARG A 128 -4.96 -6.74 -5.27
N MET A 129 -6.04 -6.19 -4.72
CA MET A 129 -6.54 -4.87 -5.07
C MET A 129 -5.88 -3.77 -4.24
N ALA A 130 -5.58 -2.65 -4.89
CA ALA A 130 -5.26 -1.41 -4.21
C ALA A 130 -6.52 -0.84 -3.52
N LEU A 131 -6.32 0.09 -2.58
CA LEU A 131 -7.42 0.70 -1.80
C LEU A 131 -8.56 1.23 -2.68
N TRP A 132 -8.25 1.97 -3.74
CA TRP A 132 -9.27 2.55 -4.62
C TRP A 132 -10.05 1.47 -5.39
N GLU A 133 -9.40 0.36 -5.77
CA GLU A 133 -10.05 -0.77 -6.42
C GLU A 133 -10.98 -1.51 -5.46
N LEU A 134 -10.58 -1.64 -4.19
CA LEU A 134 -11.43 -2.18 -3.13
C LEU A 134 -12.65 -1.28 -2.89
N GLN A 135 -12.47 0.04 -2.80
CA GLN A 135 -13.56 1.00 -2.61
C GLN A 135 -14.59 0.92 -3.75
N GLU A 136 -14.14 0.84 -5.00
CA GLU A 136 -15.03 0.66 -6.15
C GLU A 136 -15.71 -0.72 -6.13
N THR A 137 -14.96 -1.78 -5.82
CA THR A 137 -15.49 -3.15 -5.70
C THR A 137 -16.58 -3.24 -4.64
N LYS A 138 -16.42 -2.57 -3.50
CA LYS A 138 -17.45 -2.47 -2.45
C LYS A 138 -18.75 -1.89 -3.00
N LYS A 139 -18.69 -0.76 -3.73
CA LYS A 139 -19.87 -0.14 -4.35
C LYS A 139 -20.57 -1.10 -5.33
N GLN A 140 -19.79 -1.83 -6.14
CA GLN A 140 -20.33 -2.81 -7.08
C GLN A 140 -20.99 -3.99 -6.35
N LEU A 141 -20.41 -4.46 -5.24
CA LEU A 141 -20.97 -5.52 -4.42
C LEU A 141 -22.27 -5.09 -3.74
N GLU A 142 -22.33 -3.87 -3.19
CA GLU A 142 -23.57 -3.33 -2.62
C GLU A 142 -24.68 -3.18 -3.67
N ALA A 143 -24.35 -2.72 -4.88
CA ALA A 143 -25.31 -2.65 -5.98
C ALA A 143 -25.80 -4.05 -6.40
N PHE A 144 -24.90 -5.04 -6.41
CA PHE A 144 -25.24 -6.44 -6.67
C PHE A 144 -26.18 -7.00 -5.60
N MET A 145 -25.87 -6.79 -4.31
CA MET A 145 -26.71 -7.20 -3.18
C MET A 145 -28.13 -6.63 -3.30
N ARG A 146 -28.26 -5.31 -3.51
CA ARG A 146 -29.58 -4.66 -3.67
C ARG A 146 -30.36 -5.22 -4.85
N ARG A 147 -29.68 -5.64 -5.93
CA ARG A 147 -30.31 -6.29 -7.08
C ARG A 147 -30.83 -7.68 -6.70
N GLU A 148 -30.06 -8.46 -5.95
CA GLU A 148 -30.46 -9.79 -5.49
C GLU A 148 -31.63 -9.74 -4.50
N GLU A 149 -31.61 -8.81 -3.53
CA GLU A 149 -32.74 -8.59 -2.61
C GLU A 149 -34.05 -8.25 -3.32
N ARG A 150 -33.99 -7.50 -4.44
CA ARG A 150 -35.17 -7.18 -5.25
C ARG A 150 -35.70 -8.38 -6.02
N LYS A 151 -34.87 -9.37 -6.33
CA LYS A 151 -35.29 -10.60 -7.02
C LYS A 151 -35.96 -11.57 -6.06
N THR A 152 -35.46 -11.68 -4.84
CA THR A 152 -36.01 -12.62 -3.83
C THR A 152 -37.30 -12.13 -3.19
N LYS A 153 -37.58 -10.81 -3.23
CA LYS A 153 -38.84 -10.21 -2.74
C LYS A 153 -39.97 -10.18 -3.79
N LYS A 154 -39.72 -10.61 -5.03
CA LYS A 154 -40.73 -10.76 -6.08
C LYS A 154 -41.19 -12.20 -6.14
#